data_AF-A0A6J3LYC1-F1
#
_entry.id   AF-A0A6J3LYC1-F1
#
_cell.length_a   1.000
_cell.length_b   1.000
_cell.length_c   1.000
_cell.angle_alpha   90.00
_cell.angle_beta   90.00
_cell.angle_gamma   90.00
#
_symmetry.space_group_name_H-M   'P 1'
#
loop_
_entity.id
_entity.type
_entity.pdbx_description
1 polymer ?
#
loop_
_entity_poly.entity_id
_entity_poly.type
_entity_poly.pdbx_seq_one_letter_code
_entity_poly.pdbx_strand_id
1 'polypeptide(L)'
;MELAPPSYESATQVDIWNLASTYVTHPHDLCAVSLVCRRWHKTFSPRLWGSPAVHFHNHRDGDDRVMTRFLLALPSARLEVRRLTHTLRFPSRKDLHDGLGTGWLRDVLHLLPNLQSLIVWRLPSFDHQTLQNLVATARRPGPNLQVTSFSLRLMEASRCQNLTSQSLADALPLFGNLLYLDLSFTQSARDRGVLDSLKNLQGLQILKLRGVGLGDDNVGVLARAIKLRVRSLDVRDNRITDQGARTLLQECFLANDVDRGDSDRSRERPQVDMLHLSRSEDFEPYLLYTFTTTFADRLSIEDTAAQGLTHLYISGNSLTADIVCEMAKTARLHVLDVGNLKKEYPAEPMYRSEPVHQTPGLALLPSVLLTYAATTLTLLRIDYNMAMMISPQPIAGSAHTSKFALASLKTLILTDVPYSSTNEDIAHSIINFICLCAAESQSAWAQAFSDYALPPGRRGNIAAVRQAAKQRFALTRIVLEVTSKLGIGGSTAKDFNAEDGETMLSMTEDRDSEAFWAASNADFSFFDKDDGSLSCDGPARSSVSGGGTRMASGFDTIALVAAFRKDRKIAFERQQAASFDNHSPSTAGYWDGVVQVVRNAEVHPDRMNDYYSTRFVQKAGF
;
A
#
# COMPACT_ATOMS: atom_id res chain seq x y z
N MET A 1 33.34 20.51 3.29
CA MET A 1 33.63 21.36 4.47
C MET A 1 32.59 20.95 5.50
N GLU A 2 32.98 20.09 6.45
CA GLU A 2 32.07 19.66 7.53
C GLU A 2 31.64 20.91 8.31
N LEU A 3 30.32 21.14 8.38
CA LEU A 3 29.76 22.22 9.19
C LEU A 3 30.12 21.95 10.65
N ALA A 4 30.79 22.90 11.31
CA ALA A 4 31.07 22.83 12.73
C ALA A 4 29.76 22.53 13.51
N PRO A 5 29.81 21.68 14.54
CA PRO A 5 28.61 21.34 15.30
C PRO A 5 28.02 22.62 15.93
N PRO A 6 26.67 22.70 16.03
CA PRO A 6 25.99 23.85 16.62
C PRO A 6 26.48 24.11 18.05
N SER A 7 26.53 25.39 18.46
CA SER A 7 26.79 25.76 19.84
C SER A 7 25.70 25.21 20.77
N TYR A 8 26.03 24.95 22.04
CA TYR A 8 25.08 24.44 23.03
C TYR A 8 23.80 25.30 23.14
N GLU A 9 23.94 26.62 23.01
CA GLU A 9 22.81 27.57 22.98
C GLU A 9 21.94 27.40 21.73
N SER A 10 22.55 27.20 20.55
CA SER A 10 21.80 26.94 19.32
C SER A 10 21.15 25.54 19.30
N ALA A 11 21.69 24.58 20.07
CA ALA A 11 21.13 23.24 20.21
C ALA A 11 19.99 23.18 21.24
N THR A 12 19.91 24.14 22.17
CA THR A 12 18.88 24.21 23.22
C THR A 12 17.75 25.20 22.91
N GLN A 13 17.95 26.12 21.95
CA GLN A 13 16.90 27.00 21.43
C GLN A 13 15.90 26.22 20.55
N VAL A 14 14.75 25.88 21.14
CA VAL A 14 13.59 25.39 20.38
C VAL A 14 12.99 26.57 19.61
N ASP A 15 13.01 26.51 18.28
CA ASP A 15 12.30 27.51 17.46
C ASP A 15 10.80 27.26 17.54
N ILE A 16 10.16 27.96 18.49
CA ILE A 16 8.72 27.87 18.79
C ILE A 16 7.88 28.06 17.53
N TRP A 17 8.34 28.88 16.57
CA TRP A 17 7.60 29.12 15.32
C TRP A 17 7.62 27.92 14.38
N ASN A 18 8.70 27.13 14.33
CA ASN A 18 8.73 25.90 13.55
C ASN A 18 7.74 24.88 14.13
N LEU A 19 7.62 24.81 15.46
CA LEU A 19 6.59 24.00 16.11
C LEU A 19 5.19 24.55 15.84
N ALA A 20 4.95 25.85 16.01
CA ALA A 20 3.65 26.45 15.74
C ALA A 20 3.21 26.29 14.27
N SER A 21 4.17 26.29 13.33
CA SER A 21 3.90 26.15 11.88
C SER A 21 3.20 24.84 11.50
N THR A 22 3.34 23.77 12.30
CA THR A 22 2.68 22.49 12.03
C THR A 22 1.18 22.54 12.35
N TYR A 23 0.76 23.46 13.21
CA TYR A 23 -0.62 23.60 13.67
C TYR A 23 -1.44 24.58 12.81
N VAL A 24 -0.79 25.48 12.06
CA VAL A 24 -1.47 26.38 11.14
C VAL A 24 -1.71 25.65 9.81
N THR A 25 -2.89 25.06 9.66
CA THR A 25 -3.24 24.22 8.50
C THR A 25 -4.08 24.96 7.46
N HIS A 26 -4.83 26.00 7.86
CA HIS A 26 -5.76 26.67 6.97
C HIS A 26 -5.03 27.60 5.98
N PRO A 27 -5.31 27.55 4.65
CA PRO A 27 -4.58 28.32 3.63
C PRO A 27 -4.61 29.85 3.86
N HIS A 28 -5.77 30.36 4.29
CA HIS A 28 -5.94 31.79 4.57
C HIS A 28 -5.04 32.26 5.72
N ASP A 29 -4.95 31.47 6.78
CA ASP A 29 -4.14 31.79 7.95
C ASP A 29 -2.66 31.68 7.61
N LEU A 30 -2.26 30.63 6.87
CA LEU A 30 -0.91 30.48 6.33
C LEU A 30 -0.48 31.68 5.48
N CYS A 31 -1.39 32.22 4.65
CA CYS A 31 -1.12 33.43 3.88
C CYS A 31 -0.95 34.65 4.80
N ALA A 32 -1.87 34.85 5.75
CA ALA A 32 -1.82 35.97 6.68
C ALA A 32 -0.52 35.97 7.53
N VAL A 33 -0.16 34.83 8.12
CA VAL A 33 1.07 34.70 8.93
C VAL A 33 2.32 34.88 8.07
N SER A 34 2.32 34.44 6.81
CA SER A 34 3.45 34.60 5.90
C SER A 34 3.71 36.06 5.49
N LEU A 35 2.76 36.97 5.75
CA LEU A 35 2.85 38.40 5.45
C LEU A 35 3.24 39.26 6.66
N VAL A 36 3.29 38.70 7.87
CA VAL A 36 3.55 39.46 9.11
C VAL A 36 4.96 40.05 9.16
N CYS A 37 5.98 39.22 8.97
CA CYS A 37 7.38 39.65 8.98
C CYS A 37 8.29 38.69 8.21
N ARG A 38 9.55 39.09 7.95
CA ARG A 38 10.52 38.26 7.22
C ARG A 38 10.81 36.92 7.91
N ARG A 39 10.80 36.88 9.25
CA ARG A 39 11.02 35.63 10.01
C ARG A 39 9.86 34.66 9.80
N TRP A 40 8.62 35.15 9.96
CA TRP A 40 7.41 34.34 9.72
C TRP A 40 7.29 33.92 8.26
N HIS A 41 7.62 34.81 7.32
CA HIS A 41 7.69 34.46 5.92
C HIS A 41 8.61 33.26 5.66
N LYS A 42 9.81 33.21 6.28
CA LYS A 42 10.72 32.07 6.15
C LYS A 42 10.17 30.78 6.78
N THR A 43 9.45 30.88 7.90
CA THR A 43 8.92 29.71 8.63
C THR A 43 7.65 29.14 7.99
N PHE A 44 6.71 29.99 7.56
CA PHE A 44 5.39 29.58 7.11
C PHE A 44 5.27 29.45 5.57
N SER A 45 6.03 30.21 4.78
CA SER A 45 5.97 30.10 3.31
C SER A 45 6.28 28.70 2.77
N PRO A 46 7.21 27.91 3.35
CA PRO A 46 7.43 26.53 2.88
C PRO A 46 6.17 25.65 3.00
N ARG A 47 5.31 25.88 3.99
CA ARG A 47 4.04 25.14 4.15
C ARG A 47 3.00 25.55 3.10
N LEU A 48 3.04 26.82 2.69
CA LEU A 48 2.15 27.35 1.66
C LEU A 48 2.60 26.94 0.25
N TRP A 49 3.89 27.06 -0.05
CA TRP A 49 4.46 26.86 -1.39
C TRP A 49 5.05 25.49 -1.64
N GLY A 50 5.34 24.69 -0.61
CA GLY A 50 5.97 23.36 -0.73
C GLY A 50 5.14 22.36 -1.52
N SER A 51 3.86 22.28 -1.18
CA SER A 51 2.84 21.50 -1.88
C SER A 51 1.56 22.35 -2.05
N PRO A 52 1.54 23.27 -3.04
CA PRO A 52 0.47 24.25 -3.16
C PRO A 52 -0.90 23.59 -3.44
N ALA A 53 -0.90 22.42 -4.06
CA ALA A 53 -2.11 21.68 -4.42
C ALA A 53 -2.96 21.23 -3.24
N VAL A 54 -2.37 21.09 -2.05
CA VAL A 54 -3.12 20.75 -0.82
C VAL A 54 -4.17 21.83 -0.53
N HIS A 55 -3.87 23.08 -0.86
CA HIS A 55 -4.72 24.24 -0.56
C HIS A 55 -5.83 24.47 -1.60
N PHE A 56 -5.84 23.76 -2.73
CA PHE A 56 -6.76 24.04 -3.84
C PHE A 56 -8.20 23.57 -3.57
N HIS A 57 -8.38 22.52 -2.75
CA HIS A 57 -9.66 21.87 -2.45
C HIS A 57 -10.62 22.68 -1.57
N ASN A 58 -10.18 23.83 -1.05
CA ASN A 58 -10.94 24.63 -0.09
C ASN A 58 -11.69 25.81 -0.72
N HIS A 59 -11.72 25.91 -2.05
CA HIS A 59 -12.32 27.04 -2.75
C HIS A 59 -13.69 26.70 -3.37
N ARG A 60 -14.67 27.61 -3.21
CA ARG A 60 -15.98 27.57 -3.90
C ARG A 60 -15.85 27.58 -5.43
N ASP A 61 -14.76 28.17 -5.93
CA ASP A 61 -14.38 28.10 -7.34
C ASP A 61 -13.64 26.78 -7.56
N GLY A 62 -14.12 25.93 -8.47
CA GLY A 62 -13.55 24.60 -8.70
C GLY A 62 -12.02 24.60 -8.84
N ASP A 63 -11.39 23.59 -8.22
CA ASP A 63 -9.94 23.36 -8.08
C ASP A 63 -9.11 23.68 -9.33
N ASP A 64 -9.70 23.43 -10.51
CA ASP A 64 -9.12 23.62 -11.83
C ASP A 64 -8.73 25.08 -12.10
N ARG A 65 -9.57 26.04 -11.70
CA ARG A 65 -9.30 27.47 -11.87
C ARG A 65 -8.17 27.94 -10.97
N VAL A 66 -8.05 27.37 -9.77
CA VAL A 66 -6.99 27.71 -8.82
C VAL A 66 -5.64 27.22 -9.34
N MET A 67 -5.59 26.01 -9.91
CA MET A 67 -4.39 25.48 -10.57
C MET A 67 -3.97 26.35 -11.76
N THR A 68 -4.89 26.70 -12.66
CA THR A 68 -4.56 27.57 -13.80
C THR A 68 -4.05 28.94 -13.34
N ARG A 69 -4.69 29.55 -12.33
CA ARG A 69 -4.22 30.82 -11.73
C ARG A 69 -2.82 30.69 -11.14
N PHE A 70 -2.54 29.59 -10.44
CA PHE A 70 -1.22 29.31 -9.89
C PHE A 70 -0.16 29.26 -11.01
N LEU A 71 -0.41 28.50 -12.07
CA LEU A 71 0.52 28.38 -13.19
C LEU A 71 0.73 29.70 -13.93
N LEU A 72 -0.32 30.51 -14.11
CA LEU A 72 -0.21 31.86 -14.68
C LEU A 72 0.57 32.83 -13.78
N ALA A 73 0.53 32.63 -12.46
CA ALA A 73 1.28 33.45 -11.50
C ALA A 73 2.76 33.04 -11.38
N LEU A 74 3.12 31.79 -11.71
CA LEU A 74 4.49 31.27 -11.57
C LEU A 74 5.57 32.16 -12.22
N PRO A 75 5.42 32.66 -13.47
CA PRO A 75 6.43 33.52 -14.08
C PRO A 75 6.69 34.81 -13.31
N SER A 76 5.65 35.33 -12.63
CA SER A 76 5.72 36.57 -11.84
C SER A 76 6.25 36.34 -10.41
N ALA A 77 6.28 35.08 -9.94
CA ALA A 77 6.77 34.75 -8.61
C ALA A 77 8.29 34.88 -8.51
N ARG A 78 8.77 35.31 -7.34
CA ARG A 78 10.21 35.41 -7.04
C ARG A 78 10.86 34.03 -7.05
N LEU A 79 12.13 33.96 -7.48
CA LEU A 79 12.88 32.71 -7.52
C LEU A 79 12.97 32.02 -6.14
N GLU A 80 13.15 32.79 -5.07
CA GLU A 80 13.20 32.27 -3.69
C GLU A 80 11.92 31.50 -3.31
N VAL A 81 10.77 31.98 -3.76
CA VAL A 81 9.46 31.36 -3.50
C VAL A 81 9.27 30.13 -4.38
N ARG A 82 9.63 30.22 -5.66
CA ARG A 82 9.59 29.09 -6.60
C ARG A 82 10.48 27.92 -6.18
N ARG A 83 11.59 28.20 -5.47
CA ARG A 83 12.48 27.19 -4.87
C ARG A 83 11.86 26.44 -3.70
N LEU A 84 10.79 26.95 -3.10
CA LEU A 84 10.10 26.26 -2.00
C LEU A 84 9.23 25.11 -2.50
N THR A 85 8.71 25.21 -3.73
CA THR A 85 7.83 24.18 -4.30
C THR A 85 8.62 22.93 -4.65
N HIS A 86 8.38 21.87 -3.88
CA HIS A 86 8.99 20.57 -4.07
C HIS A 86 7.99 19.56 -4.66
N THR A 87 6.70 19.71 -4.39
CA THR A 87 5.66 18.77 -4.86
C THR A 87 4.57 19.51 -5.62
N LEU A 88 4.26 19.04 -6.82
CA LEU A 88 3.13 19.53 -7.60
C LEU A 88 2.19 18.38 -7.92
N ARG A 89 0.96 18.48 -7.41
CA ARG A 89 -0.12 17.52 -7.64
C ARG A 89 -1.23 18.17 -8.45
N PHE A 90 -1.63 17.51 -9.53
CA PHE A 90 -2.74 17.96 -10.35
C PHE A 90 -4.06 17.31 -9.92
N PRO A 91 -5.18 18.06 -9.94
CA PRO A 91 -6.50 17.48 -9.72
C PRO A 91 -6.88 16.58 -10.89
N SER A 92 -7.54 15.47 -10.57
CA SER A 92 -8.00 14.47 -11.54
C SER A 92 -9.40 14.83 -12.06
N ARG A 93 -9.55 15.95 -12.75
CA ARG A 93 -10.82 16.38 -13.36
C ARG A 93 -10.67 16.57 -14.87
N LYS A 94 -11.74 16.23 -15.59
CA LYS A 94 -11.80 16.32 -17.06
C LYS A 94 -11.77 17.78 -17.55
N ASP A 95 -12.15 18.74 -16.71
CA ASP A 95 -12.33 20.13 -17.14
C ASP A 95 -11.03 20.95 -17.15
N LEU A 96 -9.92 20.38 -16.64
CA LEU A 96 -8.60 21.01 -16.67
C LEU A 96 -8.00 21.14 -18.09
N HIS A 97 -8.64 20.50 -19.09
CA HIS A 97 -8.22 20.52 -20.49
C HIS A 97 -8.18 21.92 -21.10
N ASP A 98 -9.16 22.77 -20.81
CA ASP A 98 -9.30 24.05 -21.50
C ASP A 98 -8.30 25.11 -20.98
N GLY A 99 -7.70 24.89 -19.81
CA GLY A 99 -6.84 25.87 -19.14
C GLY A 99 -5.34 25.64 -19.27
N LEU A 100 -4.89 24.43 -19.61
CA LEU A 100 -3.47 24.07 -19.64
C LEU A 100 -2.95 24.02 -21.07
N GLY A 101 -2.21 25.05 -21.49
CA GLY A 101 -1.54 25.05 -22.79
C GLY A 101 -0.50 23.92 -22.89
N THR A 102 -0.20 23.47 -24.11
CA THR A 102 0.70 22.31 -24.38
C THR A 102 2.16 22.50 -23.93
N GLY A 103 2.53 23.68 -23.46
CA GLY A 103 3.85 23.99 -22.88
C GLY A 103 3.92 23.90 -21.35
N TRP A 104 2.81 23.60 -20.67
CA TRP A 104 2.71 23.73 -19.21
C TRP A 104 3.77 22.90 -18.47
N LEU A 105 4.03 21.66 -18.91
CA LEU A 105 4.97 20.76 -18.25
C LEU A 105 6.39 21.30 -18.32
N ARG A 106 6.79 21.79 -19.51
CA ARG A 106 8.07 22.49 -19.69
C ARG A 106 8.15 23.67 -18.74
N ASP A 107 7.13 24.53 -18.72
CA ASP A 107 7.15 25.76 -17.93
C ASP A 107 7.25 25.46 -16.44
N VAL A 108 6.50 24.49 -15.93
CA VAL A 108 6.59 23.99 -14.55
C VAL A 108 8.01 23.52 -14.22
N LEU A 109 8.58 22.65 -15.06
CA LEU A 109 9.90 22.08 -14.80
C LEU A 109 11.04 23.10 -14.86
N HIS A 110 10.89 24.16 -15.66
CA HIS A 110 11.88 25.24 -15.76
C HIS A 110 11.70 26.30 -14.66
N LEU A 111 10.46 26.62 -14.31
CA LEU A 111 10.16 27.66 -13.33
C LEU A 111 10.34 27.18 -11.89
N LEU A 112 10.21 25.88 -11.63
CA LEU A 112 10.33 25.26 -10.31
C LEU A 112 11.63 24.42 -10.20
N PRO A 113 12.77 25.05 -9.86
CA PRO A 113 14.08 24.37 -9.89
C PRO A 113 14.25 23.26 -8.85
N ASN A 114 13.44 23.27 -7.78
CA ASN A 114 13.50 22.29 -6.70
C ASN A 114 12.33 21.30 -6.74
N LEU A 115 11.60 21.25 -7.86
CA LEU A 115 10.51 20.29 -8.02
C LEU A 115 11.09 18.86 -7.99
N GLN A 116 10.71 18.09 -6.97
CA GLN A 116 11.14 16.72 -6.79
C GLN A 116 10.03 15.72 -7.15
N SER A 117 8.77 16.12 -6.99
CA SER A 117 7.59 15.25 -7.14
C SER A 117 6.56 15.86 -8.08
N LEU A 118 6.20 15.09 -9.12
CA LEU A 118 5.13 15.43 -10.05
C LEU A 118 4.06 14.34 -10.02
N ILE A 119 2.84 14.69 -9.61
CA ILE A 119 1.70 13.77 -9.52
C ILE A 119 0.63 14.22 -10.53
N VAL A 120 0.49 13.46 -11.60
CA VAL A 120 -0.38 13.68 -12.76
C VAL A 120 -1.30 12.48 -12.98
N TRP A 121 -2.09 12.13 -11.98
CA TRP A 121 -3.02 11.00 -12.03
C TRP A 121 -4.27 11.32 -12.86
N ARG A 122 -4.59 10.45 -13.83
CA ARG A 122 -5.75 10.61 -14.75
C ARG A 122 -5.81 11.99 -15.39
N LEU A 123 -4.66 12.65 -15.54
CA LEU A 123 -4.60 14.01 -16.05
C LEU A 123 -4.61 13.94 -17.58
N PRO A 124 -5.68 14.37 -18.26
CA PRO A 124 -5.76 14.12 -19.69
C PRO A 124 -5.08 15.24 -20.51
N SER A 125 -4.69 16.37 -19.88
CA SER A 125 -3.73 17.35 -20.41
C SER A 125 -2.26 16.89 -20.31
N PHE A 126 -1.99 15.79 -19.61
CA PHE A 126 -0.71 15.09 -19.70
C PHE A 126 -0.75 14.17 -20.92
N ASP A 127 -0.56 14.79 -22.09
CA ASP A 127 -0.70 14.18 -23.40
C ASP A 127 0.63 14.08 -24.16
N HIS A 128 0.58 13.43 -25.32
CA HIS A 128 1.75 13.28 -26.19
C HIS A 128 2.30 14.63 -26.70
N GLN A 129 1.45 15.63 -26.93
CA GLN A 129 1.90 16.95 -27.40
C GLN A 129 2.72 17.67 -26.33
N THR A 130 2.30 17.57 -25.07
CA THR A 130 3.02 18.13 -23.92
C THR A 130 4.41 17.50 -23.77
N LEU A 131 4.51 16.18 -23.91
CA LEU A 131 5.81 15.48 -23.89
C LEU A 131 6.69 15.83 -25.10
N GLN A 132 6.12 15.90 -26.31
CA GLN A 132 6.86 16.28 -27.50
C GLN A 132 7.42 17.70 -27.41
N ASN A 133 6.64 18.65 -26.88
CA ASN A 133 7.10 20.02 -26.64
C ASN A 133 8.25 20.08 -25.62
N LEU A 134 8.17 19.26 -24.57
CA LEU A 134 9.24 19.13 -23.59
C LEU A 134 10.53 18.63 -24.26
N VAL A 135 10.44 17.53 -25.03
CA VAL A 135 11.58 16.94 -25.75
C VAL A 135 12.14 17.90 -26.80
N ALA A 136 11.29 18.58 -27.57
CA ALA A 136 11.71 19.54 -28.58
C ALA A 136 12.51 20.71 -27.97
N THR A 137 12.07 21.20 -26.80
CA THR A 137 12.78 22.25 -26.06
C THR A 137 14.12 21.75 -25.54
N ALA A 138 14.18 20.53 -24.99
CA ALA A 138 15.42 19.95 -24.50
C ALA A 138 16.45 19.70 -25.63
N ARG A 139 15.99 19.29 -26.82
CA ARG A 139 16.85 19.05 -28.00
C ARG A 139 17.33 20.33 -28.69
N ARG A 140 16.59 21.43 -28.58
CA ARG A 140 16.95 22.74 -29.14
C ARG A 140 16.95 23.79 -28.01
N PRO A 141 17.94 23.71 -27.11
CA PRO A 141 18.06 24.67 -26.05
C PRO A 141 18.19 26.08 -26.62
N GLY A 142 17.40 27.02 -26.12
CA GLY A 142 17.65 28.45 -26.40
C GLY A 142 19.05 28.86 -25.92
N PRO A 143 19.57 30.02 -26.34
CA PRO A 143 20.95 30.44 -26.06
C PRO A 143 21.34 30.48 -24.57
N ASN A 144 20.36 30.41 -23.65
CA ASN A 144 20.55 30.48 -22.19
C ASN A 144 20.08 29.22 -21.41
N LEU A 145 19.69 28.12 -22.07
CA LEU A 145 19.04 26.97 -21.41
C LEU A 145 19.67 25.62 -21.77
N GLN A 146 20.84 25.27 -21.23
CA GLN A 146 21.32 23.87 -21.32
C GLN A 146 20.58 22.99 -20.32
N VAL A 147 19.43 22.42 -20.72
CA VAL A 147 18.73 21.42 -19.91
C VAL A 147 19.09 20.04 -20.43
N THR A 148 20.00 19.36 -19.74
CA THR A 148 20.37 17.96 -20.03
C THR A 148 19.47 16.96 -19.29
N SER A 149 18.84 17.37 -18.19
CA SER A 149 17.91 16.55 -17.40
C SER A 149 17.13 17.40 -16.40
N PHE A 150 16.01 16.88 -15.91
CA PHE A 150 15.21 17.45 -14.83
C PHE A 150 15.46 16.71 -13.51
N SER A 151 15.43 17.44 -12.39
CA SER A 151 15.70 16.91 -11.03
C SER A 151 14.52 16.19 -10.38
N LEU A 152 13.56 15.69 -11.17
CA LEU A 152 12.45 14.92 -10.64
C LEU A 152 12.94 13.59 -10.06
N ARG A 153 12.44 13.27 -8.86
CA ARG A 153 12.71 12.05 -8.10
C ARG A 153 11.49 11.13 -8.05
N LEU A 154 10.29 11.70 -8.12
CA LEU A 154 9.02 10.97 -8.11
C LEU A 154 8.13 11.47 -9.25
N MET A 155 7.64 10.54 -10.07
CA MET A 155 6.60 10.79 -11.07
C MET A 155 5.48 9.77 -10.95
N GLU A 156 4.27 10.25 -10.73
CA GLU A 156 3.06 9.44 -10.75
C GLU A 156 2.19 9.85 -11.94
N ALA A 157 2.18 9.03 -12.99
CA ALA A 157 1.46 9.25 -14.24
C ALA A 157 0.60 8.04 -14.60
N SER A 158 -0.16 7.56 -13.62
CA SER A 158 -1.07 6.44 -13.79
C SER A 158 -2.38 6.88 -14.45
N ARG A 159 -2.92 6.00 -15.32
CA ARG A 159 -4.16 6.19 -16.10
C ARG A 159 -4.15 7.40 -17.04
N CYS A 160 -2.99 7.77 -17.57
CA CYS A 160 -2.89 8.83 -18.57
C CYS A 160 -3.17 8.25 -19.97
N GLN A 161 -4.38 8.46 -20.49
CA GLN A 161 -4.84 7.83 -21.73
C GLN A 161 -4.35 8.54 -23.02
N ASN A 162 -3.99 9.82 -22.95
CA ASN A 162 -3.64 10.63 -24.13
C ASN A 162 -2.15 10.61 -24.51
N LEU A 163 -1.38 9.68 -23.93
CA LEU A 163 0.04 9.51 -24.17
C LEU A 163 0.28 8.54 -25.33
N THR A 164 1.24 8.85 -26.21
CA THR A 164 1.73 7.90 -27.21
C THR A 164 3.03 7.26 -26.73
N SER A 165 3.27 6.00 -27.11
CA SER A 165 4.48 5.25 -26.73
C SER A 165 5.76 5.98 -27.14
N GLN A 166 5.81 6.54 -28.35
CA GLN A 166 6.97 7.29 -28.83
C GLN A 166 7.26 8.53 -27.98
N SER A 167 6.22 9.33 -27.66
CA SER A 167 6.39 10.54 -26.84
C SER A 167 6.92 10.23 -25.43
N LEU A 168 6.45 9.12 -24.85
CA LEU A 168 6.89 8.66 -23.53
C LEU A 168 8.33 8.13 -23.58
N ALA A 169 8.68 7.31 -24.58
CA ALA A 169 10.02 6.78 -24.76
C ALA A 169 11.08 7.87 -24.99
N ASP A 170 10.71 8.93 -25.73
CA ASP A 170 11.59 10.08 -25.96
C ASP A 170 11.74 10.98 -24.71
N ALA A 171 10.71 11.06 -23.85
CA ALA A 171 10.70 11.93 -22.68
C ALA A 171 11.36 11.31 -21.44
N LEU A 172 11.23 10.00 -21.22
CA LEU A 172 11.79 9.31 -20.05
C LEU A 172 13.30 9.56 -19.81
N PRO A 173 14.17 9.59 -20.85
CA PRO A 173 15.58 9.90 -20.66
C PRO A 173 15.87 11.28 -20.04
N LEU A 174 14.93 12.23 -20.13
CA LEU A 174 15.06 13.56 -19.51
C LEU A 174 14.92 13.52 -17.99
N PHE A 175 14.40 12.43 -17.42
CA PHE A 175 14.13 12.26 -15.99
C PHE A 175 15.09 11.27 -15.32
N GLY A 176 16.39 11.34 -15.65
CA GLY A 176 17.40 10.36 -15.20
C GLY A 176 17.57 10.20 -13.67
N ASN A 177 17.07 11.17 -12.88
CA ASN A 177 17.13 11.15 -11.41
C ASN A 177 15.89 10.52 -10.74
N LEU A 178 14.96 9.94 -11.51
CA LEU A 178 13.78 9.29 -10.93
C LEU A 178 14.16 8.09 -10.06
N LEU A 179 13.58 8.07 -8.87
CA LEU A 179 13.62 6.97 -7.90
C LEU A 179 12.29 6.22 -7.86
N TYR A 180 11.18 6.92 -8.13
CA TYR A 180 9.82 6.37 -8.16
C TYR A 180 9.14 6.74 -9.49
N LEU A 181 8.67 5.73 -10.22
CA LEU A 181 7.89 5.89 -11.44
C LEU A 181 6.64 5.01 -11.41
N ASP A 182 5.48 5.63 -11.53
CA ASP A 182 4.20 4.94 -11.68
C ASP A 182 3.55 5.27 -13.03
N LEU A 183 3.40 4.24 -13.87
CA LEU A 183 2.72 4.27 -15.17
C LEU A 183 1.56 3.26 -15.21
N SER A 184 1.00 2.90 -14.05
CA SER A 184 -0.07 1.92 -13.94
C SER A 184 -1.28 2.33 -14.78
N PHE A 185 -1.88 1.38 -15.49
CA PHE A 185 -3.02 1.55 -16.39
C PHE A 185 -2.79 2.54 -17.54
N THR A 186 -1.54 2.93 -17.81
CA THR A 186 -1.14 3.73 -18.97
C THR A 186 -0.70 2.77 -20.08
N GLN A 187 -1.60 2.40 -20.98
CA GLN A 187 -1.38 1.33 -21.99
C GLN A 187 -0.13 1.55 -22.85
N SER A 188 0.19 2.81 -23.16
CA SER A 188 1.38 3.19 -23.94
C SER A 188 2.70 2.78 -23.29
N ALA A 189 2.71 2.51 -21.97
CA ALA A 189 3.89 2.06 -21.24
C ALA A 189 4.32 0.61 -21.56
N ARG A 190 3.44 -0.20 -22.17
CA ARG A 190 3.75 -1.57 -22.59
C ARG A 190 4.75 -1.64 -23.75
N ASP A 191 4.87 -0.58 -24.53
CA ASP A 191 5.67 -0.56 -25.75
C ASP A 191 7.16 -0.89 -25.48
N ARG A 192 7.79 -1.63 -26.41
CA ARG A 192 9.17 -2.09 -26.24
C ARG A 192 10.16 -0.93 -26.15
N GLY A 193 9.93 0.16 -26.88
CA GLY A 193 10.76 1.36 -26.82
C GLY A 193 10.67 2.06 -25.48
N VAL A 194 9.47 2.13 -24.90
CA VAL A 194 9.27 2.69 -23.55
C VAL A 194 9.99 1.83 -22.50
N LEU A 195 9.81 0.51 -22.54
CA LEU A 195 10.47 -0.41 -21.61
C LEU A 195 12.00 -0.36 -21.72
N ASP A 196 12.56 -0.30 -22.93
CA ASP A 196 14.00 -0.16 -23.14
C ASP A 196 14.52 1.21 -22.63
N SER A 197 13.73 2.28 -22.76
CA SER A 197 14.12 3.62 -22.29
C SER A 197 14.31 3.69 -20.76
N LEU A 198 13.72 2.78 -19.99
CA LEU A 198 13.91 2.67 -18.53
C LEU A 198 15.38 2.41 -18.14
N LYS A 199 16.21 1.92 -19.08
CA LYS A 199 17.66 1.76 -18.84
C LYS A 199 18.37 3.09 -18.54
N ASN A 200 17.77 4.22 -18.93
CA ASN A 200 18.32 5.56 -18.70
C ASN A 200 18.07 6.07 -17.27
N LEU A 201 17.13 5.46 -16.53
CA LEU A 201 16.75 5.85 -15.18
C LEU A 201 17.68 5.17 -14.16
N GLN A 202 18.90 5.67 -14.00
CA GLN A 202 19.96 5.03 -13.20
C GLN A 202 19.69 5.00 -11.69
N GLY A 203 18.77 5.82 -11.19
CA GLY A 203 18.36 5.83 -9.79
C GLY A 203 17.15 4.94 -9.45
N LEU A 204 16.41 4.44 -10.46
CA LEU A 204 15.06 3.92 -10.29
C LEU A 204 14.97 2.79 -9.24
N GLN A 205 14.25 3.00 -8.14
CA GLN A 205 14.05 2.02 -7.08
C GLN A 205 12.67 1.38 -7.12
N ILE A 206 11.64 2.15 -7.47
CA ILE A 206 10.24 1.71 -7.50
C ILE A 206 9.66 1.94 -8.89
N LEU A 207 9.12 0.86 -9.47
CA LEU A 207 8.47 0.88 -10.77
C LEU A 207 7.10 0.23 -10.70
N LYS A 208 6.07 0.95 -11.14
CA LYS A 208 4.70 0.42 -11.24
C LYS A 208 4.18 0.44 -12.67
N LEU A 209 3.78 -0.74 -13.13
CA LEU A 209 3.27 -1.05 -14.46
C LEU A 209 2.03 -1.96 -14.36
N ARG A 210 1.22 -1.77 -13.31
CA ARG A 210 -0.01 -2.53 -13.11
C ARG A 210 -0.99 -2.29 -14.26
N GLY A 211 -1.65 -3.32 -14.76
CA GLY A 211 -2.78 -3.16 -15.69
C GLY A 211 -2.44 -2.56 -17.06
N VAL A 212 -1.17 -2.59 -17.50
CA VAL A 212 -0.76 -2.06 -18.82
C VAL A 212 -0.82 -3.12 -19.93
N GLY A 213 -1.03 -4.39 -19.57
CA GLY A 213 -1.15 -5.53 -20.47
C GLY A 213 0.19 -6.18 -20.85
N LEU A 214 1.21 -6.13 -19.98
CA LEU A 214 2.51 -6.78 -20.20
C LEU A 214 2.36 -8.29 -20.44
N GLY A 215 2.96 -8.80 -21.50
CA GLY A 215 3.20 -10.22 -21.69
C GLY A 215 4.67 -10.60 -21.48
N ASP A 216 5.01 -11.88 -21.61
CA ASP A 216 6.36 -12.39 -21.30
C ASP A 216 7.46 -11.76 -22.16
N ASP A 217 7.20 -11.51 -23.45
CA ASP A 217 8.14 -10.80 -24.34
C ASP A 217 8.45 -9.38 -23.86
N ASN A 218 7.44 -8.70 -23.33
CA ASN A 218 7.59 -7.36 -22.77
C ASN A 218 8.41 -7.43 -21.48
N VAL A 219 8.13 -8.42 -20.62
CA VAL A 219 8.88 -8.67 -19.39
C VAL A 219 10.36 -8.94 -19.69
N GLY A 220 10.69 -9.66 -20.75
CA GLY A 220 12.09 -9.87 -21.14
C GLY A 220 12.84 -8.60 -21.59
N VAL A 221 12.14 -7.60 -22.14
CA VAL A 221 12.74 -6.28 -22.42
C VAL A 221 12.88 -5.49 -21.13
N LEU A 222 11.81 -5.45 -20.32
CA LEU A 222 11.79 -4.77 -19.03
C LEU A 222 12.91 -5.26 -18.11
N ALA A 223 13.05 -6.58 -17.96
CA ALA A 223 14.02 -7.22 -17.08
C ALA A 223 15.46 -6.83 -17.44
N ARG A 224 15.79 -6.81 -18.74
CA ARG A 224 17.11 -6.38 -19.22
C ARG A 224 17.37 -4.88 -19.07
N ALA A 225 16.33 -4.06 -19.06
CA ALA A 225 16.44 -2.61 -18.87
C ALA A 225 16.64 -2.24 -17.39
N ILE A 226 15.91 -2.90 -16.47
CA ILE A 226 15.97 -2.61 -15.03
C ILE A 226 17.07 -3.37 -14.30
N LYS A 227 17.34 -4.62 -14.68
CA LYS A 227 18.30 -5.53 -14.04
C LYS A 227 18.13 -5.52 -12.51
N LEU A 228 19.24 -5.43 -11.78
CA LEU A 228 19.30 -5.42 -10.32
C LEU A 228 19.01 -4.05 -9.69
N ARG A 229 18.66 -3.02 -10.47
CA ARG A 229 18.53 -1.65 -9.97
C ARG A 229 17.22 -1.43 -9.19
N VAL A 230 16.14 -2.00 -9.69
CA VAL A 230 14.79 -1.84 -9.11
C VAL A 230 14.63 -2.78 -7.92
N ARG A 231 14.07 -2.26 -6.82
CA ARG A 231 13.76 -3.01 -5.59
C ARG A 231 12.30 -3.39 -5.48
N SER A 232 11.41 -2.47 -5.86
CA SER A 232 9.96 -2.65 -5.83
C SER A 232 9.40 -2.63 -7.23
N LEU A 233 8.74 -3.71 -7.62
CA LEU A 233 8.10 -3.85 -8.92
C LEU A 233 6.64 -4.24 -8.75
N ASP A 234 5.74 -3.39 -9.25
CA ASP A 234 4.31 -3.69 -9.37
C ASP A 234 3.95 -3.96 -10.82
N VAL A 235 3.64 -5.22 -11.12
CA VAL A 235 3.21 -5.70 -12.45
C VAL A 235 1.90 -6.48 -12.33
N ARG A 236 1.05 -6.13 -11.36
CA ARG A 236 -0.26 -6.76 -11.17
C ARG A 236 -1.18 -6.57 -12.38
N ASP A 237 -2.19 -7.42 -12.50
CA ASP A 237 -3.25 -7.33 -13.52
C ASP A 237 -2.70 -7.23 -14.96
N ASN A 238 -1.68 -8.03 -15.27
CA ASN A 238 -1.07 -8.13 -16.60
C ASN A 238 -1.33 -9.51 -17.21
N ARG A 239 -0.58 -9.87 -18.26
CA ARG A 239 -0.68 -11.16 -18.96
C ARG A 239 0.62 -11.97 -18.83
N ILE A 240 1.27 -11.86 -17.67
CA ILE A 240 2.54 -12.52 -17.37
C ILE A 240 2.25 -13.99 -17.03
N THR A 241 3.06 -14.90 -17.59
CA THR A 241 3.04 -16.32 -17.24
C THR A 241 4.29 -16.69 -16.45
N ASP A 242 4.39 -17.96 -16.05
CA ASP A 242 5.59 -18.50 -15.42
C ASP A 242 6.87 -18.21 -16.22
N GLN A 243 6.79 -18.13 -17.55
CA GLN A 243 7.93 -17.81 -18.39
C GLN A 243 8.45 -16.38 -18.15
N GLY A 244 7.56 -15.39 -18.10
CA GLY A 244 7.93 -14.01 -17.79
C GLY A 244 8.43 -13.87 -16.35
N ALA A 245 7.79 -14.53 -15.40
CA ALA A 245 8.21 -14.57 -14.01
C ALA A 245 9.61 -15.21 -13.84
N ARG A 246 9.92 -16.28 -14.57
CA ARG A 246 11.25 -16.91 -14.58
C ARG A 246 12.31 -16.00 -15.22
N THR A 247 11.93 -15.21 -16.23
CA THR A 247 12.80 -14.18 -16.81
C THR A 247 13.15 -13.09 -15.78
N LEU A 248 12.19 -12.68 -14.93
CA LEU A 248 12.47 -11.76 -13.82
C LEU A 248 13.47 -12.38 -12.82
N LEU A 249 13.28 -13.65 -12.45
CA LEU A 249 14.18 -14.37 -11.54
C LEU A 249 15.63 -14.42 -12.06
N GLN A 250 15.82 -14.55 -13.37
CA GLN A 250 17.16 -14.65 -13.97
C GLN A 250 17.89 -13.30 -14.05
N GLU A 251 17.18 -12.23 -14.34
CA GLU A 251 17.79 -10.93 -14.68
C GLU A 251 17.69 -9.87 -13.57
N CYS A 252 16.65 -9.97 -12.72
CA CYS A 252 16.30 -8.94 -11.75
C CYS A 252 16.56 -9.34 -10.29
N PHE A 253 16.94 -10.60 -10.04
CA PHE A 253 17.36 -11.07 -8.73
C PHE A 253 18.86 -11.32 -8.73
N LEU A 254 19.51 -11.04 -7.60
CA LEU A 254 20.89 -11.46 -7.40
C LEU A 254 20.94 -13.00 -7.42
N ALA A 255 21.89 -13.55 -8.17
CA ALA A 255 22.16 -14.98 -8.13
C ALA A 255 22.44 -15.40 -6.68
N ASN A 256 21.89 -16.54 -6.27
CA ASN A 256 22.14 -17.13 -4.97
C ASN A 256 23.64 -17.49 -4.89
N ASP A 257 24.48 -16.57 -4.45
CA ASP A 257 25.83 -16.89 -4.01
C ASP A 257 25.69 -17.70 -2.71
N VAL A 258 25.55 -19.01 -2.86
CA VAL A 258 25.64 -19.99 -1.76
C VAL A 258 27.03 -19.97 -1.10
N ASP A 259 27.96 -19.13 -1.59
CA ASP A 259 29.38 -19.18 -1.23
C ASP A 259 30.07 -17.82 -0.99
N ARG A 260 29.32 -16.73 -0.71
CA ARG A 260 29.96 -15.53 -0.12
C ARG A 260 30.05 -15.69 1.39
N GLY A 261 31.05 -16.46 1.81
CA GLY A 261 31.54 -16.47 3.18
C GLY A 261 31.81 -15.04 3.66
N ASP A 262 31.18 -14.69 4.77
CA ASP A 262 31.54 -13.77 5.87
C ASP A 262 32.68 -12.72 5.68
N SER A 263 32.83 -12.13 4.50
CA SER A 263 33.99 -11.30 4.14
C SER A 263 33.61 -9.87 3.69
N ASP A 264 32.61 -9.26 4.33
CA ASP A 264 32.48 -7.80 4.27
C ASP A 264 31.87 -7.20 5.55
N ARG A 265 32.45 -7.54 6.70
CA ARG A 265 32.20 -6.86 8.00
C ARG A 265 33.07 -5.61 8.18
N SER A 266 33.32 -4.83 7.13
CA SER A 266 34.29 -3.72 7.21
C SER A 266 33.83 -2.43 6.55
N ARG A 267 32.61 -1.95 6.86
CA ARG A 267 32.31 -0.51 6.83
C ARG A 267 31.40 -0.13 8.00
N GLU A 268 32.02 0.38 9.06
CA GLU A 268 31.32 1.03 10.17
C GLU A 268 30.83 2.45 9.79
N ARG A 269 29.69 2.80 10.42
CA ARG A 269 29.08 4.14 10.68
C ARG A 269 27.91 4.56 9.76
N PRO A 270 26.95 5.36 10.28
CA PRO A 270 25.89 4.95 11.19
C PRO A 270 24.52 5.20 10.54
N GLN A 271 23.73 4.17 10.23
CA GLN A 271 22.33 4.37 9.83
C GLN A 271 21.52 3.08 10.01
N VAL A 272 21.37 2.67 11.26
CA VAL A 272 20.66 1.44 11.63
C VAL A 272 19.17 1.54 11.21
N ASP A 273 18.55 2.72 11.29
CA ASP A 273 17.12 2.89 10.96
C ASP A 273 16.79 2.77 9.46
N MET A 274 17.58 3.36 8.55
CA MET A 274 17.29 3.37 7.10
C MET A 274 17.38 1.97 6.46
N LEU A 275 18.30 1.12 6.94
CA LEU A 275 18.43 -0.25 6.45
C LEU A 275 17.23 -1.12 6.87
N HIS A 276 16.68 -0.91 8.08
CA HIS A 276 15.45 -1.59 8.51
C HIS A 276 14.23 -1.16 7.70
N LEU A 277 14.07 0.14 7.41
CA LEU A 277 13.00 0.66 6.55
C LEU A 277 13.06 0.09 5.13
N SER A 278 14.27 -0.07 4.57
CA SER A 278 14.44 -0.66 3.22
C SER A 278 14.08 -2.14 3.12
N ARG A 279 13.98 -2.83 4.26
CA ARG A 279 13.57 -4.24 4.37
C ARG A 279 12.11 -4.39 4.83
N SER A 280 11.44 -3.28 5.15
CA SER A 280 10.04 -3.27 5.61
C SER A 280 9.09 -3.13 4.43
N GLU A 281 7.88 -3.67 4.59
CA GLU A 281 6.73 -3.39 3.72
C GLU A 281 6.42 -1.88 3.56
N ASP A 282 6.90 -1.03 4.48
CA ASP A 282 6.74 0.43 4.47
C ASP A 282 7.69 1.18 3.52
N PHE A 283 8.56 0.46 2.79
CA PHE A 283 9.57 1.06 1.93
C PHE A 283 8.99 2.05 0.91
N GLU A 284 7.91 1.65 0.23
CA GLU A 284 7.25 2.49 -0.76
C GLU A 284 6.50 3.68 -0.14
N PRO A 285 5.64 3.49 0.89
CA PRO A 285 5.03 4.60 1.62
C PRO A 285 6.02 5.62 2.15
N TYR A 286 7.16 5.16 2.65
CA TYR A 286 8.20 6.04 3.17
C TYR A 286 8.77 6.96 2.09
N LEU A 287 9.07 6.44 0.89
CA LEU A 287 9.55 7.28 -0.22
C LEU A 287 8.49 8.27 -0.70
N LEU A 288 7.24 7.81 -0.85
CA LEU A 288 6.12 8.68 -1.21
C LEU A 288 5.98 9.82 -0.19
N TYR A 289 5.95 9.51 1.10
CA TYR A 289 5.85 10.50 2.18
C TYR A 289 7.01 11.48 2.16
N THR A 290 8.24 10.97 2.09
CA THR A 290 9.47 11.77 2.12
C THR A 290 9.51 12.76 0.95
N PHE A 291 9.12 12.33 -0.25
CA PHE A 291 9.14 13.19 -1.44
C PHE A 291 7.89 14.07 -1.61
N THR A 292 6.83 13.88 -0.84
CA THR A 292 5.59 14.68 -0.97
C THR A 292 5.37 15.66 0.16
N THR A 293 5.98 15.43 1.34
CA THR A 293 5.73 16.26 2.53
C THR A 293 6.85 17.25 2.85
N THR A 294 8.08 16.95 2.45
CA THR A 294 9.26 17.78 2.73
C THR A 294 10.20 17.79 1.54
N PHE A 295 11.03 18.83 1.39
CA PHE A 295 12.15 18.79 0.44
C PHE A 295 13.21 17.80 0.94
N ALA A 296 13.51 16.79 0.14
CA ALA A 296 14.47 15.73 0.49
C ALA A 296 15.77 15.93 -0.30
N ASP A 297 16.86 16.25 0.40
CA ASP A 297 18.16 16.52 -0.23
C ASP A 297 18.72 15.29 -0.95
N ARG A 298 19.25 14.31 -0.19
CA ARG A 298 19.79 13.06 -0.71
C ARG A 298 19.54 11.97 0.31
N LEU A 299 18.86 10.91 -0.11
CA LEU A 299 18.56 9.76 0.72
C LEU A 299 19.71 8.76 0.60
N SER A 300 20.11 8.10 1.69
CA SER A 300 21.16 7.08 1.64
C SER A 300 20.79 5.85 0.80
N ILE A 301 19.51 5.69 0.44
CA ILE A 301 19.10 4.66 -0.52
C ILE A 301 19.65 4.92 -1.93
N GLU A 302 19.90 6.19 -2.29
CA GLU A 302 20.52 6.55 -3.57
C GLU A 302 21.97 6.04 -3.67
N ASP A 303 22.63 5.87 -2.52
CA ASP A 303 24.02 5.42 -2.43
C ASP A 303 24.14 3.90 -2.17
N THR A 304 23.00 3.22 -1.99
CA THR A 304 23.01 1.79 -1.71
C THR A 304 23.18 0.99 -3.00
N ALA A 305 24.04 -0.03 -2.97
CA ALA A 305 24.28 -0.90 -4.11
C ALA A 305 22.98 -1.54 -4.65
N ALA A 306 22.98 -1.82 -5.96
CA ALA A 306 21.91 -2.53 -6.64
C ALA A 306 21.71 -3.93 -6.01
N GLN A 307 20.57 -4.14 -5.36
CA GLN A 307 20.23 -5.38 -4.66
C GLN A 307 19.23 -6.25 -5.43
N GLY A 308 18.68 -5.78 -6.54
CA GLY A 308 17.59 -6.44 -7.25
C GLY A 308 16.28 -6.41 -6.50
N LEU A 309 15.32 -7.18 -7.01
CA LEU A 309 13.96 -7.21 -6.50
C LEU A 309 13.89 -7.80 -5.08
N THR A 310 13.18 -7.07 -4.21
CA THR A 310 12.87 -7.49 -2.84
C THR A 310 11.38 -7.31 -2.52
N HIS A 311 10.69 -6.44 -3.26
CA HIS A 311 9.26 -6.22 -3.18
C HIS A 311 8.66 -6.52 -4.55
N LEU A 312 7.83 -7.56 -4.64
CA LEU A 312 7.24 -7.99 -5.91
C LEU A 312 5.72 -8.11 -5.77
N TYR A 313 5.02 -7.32 -6.59
CA TYR A 313 3.58 -7.40 -6.75
C TYR A 313 3.22 -7.93 -8.14
N ILE A 314 2.70 -9.17 -8.20
CA ILE A 314 2.47 -9.88 -9.47
C ILE A 314 1.11 -10.61 -9.53
N SER A 315 0.21 -10.40 -8.56
CA SER A 315 -1.16 -10.91 -8.59
C SER A 315 -1.94 -10.49 -9.85
N GLY A 316 -3.02 -11.20 -10.18
CA GLY A 316 -3.82 -10.90 -11.38
C GLY A 316 -3.12 -11.25 -12.69
N ASN A 317 -2.12 -12.15 -12.63
CA ASN A 317 -1.41 -12.72 -13.77
C ASN A 317 -1.70 -14.22 -13.87
N SER A 318 -1.09 -14.88 -14.85
CA SER A 318 -1.30 -16.29 -15.18
C SER A 318 -0.23 -17.20 -14.55
N LEU A 319 -0.03 -17.10 -13.23
CA LEU A 319 1.04 -17.79 -12.51
C LEU A 319 0.60 -19.12 -11.87
N THR A 320 1.50 -20.11 -11.83
CA THR A 320 1.30 -21.38 -11.11
C THR A 320 1.93 -21.36 -9.72
N ALA A 321 1.66 -22.38 -8.89
CA ALA A 321 2.30 -22.53 -7.58
C ALA A 321 3.81 -22.87 -7.69
N ASP A 322 4.26 -23.47 -8.79
CA ASP A 322 5.65 -23.87 -9.00
C ASP A 322 6.57 -22.66 -9.09
N ILE A 323 6.18 -21.64 -9.88
CA ILE A 323 6.97 -20.42 -10.01
C ILE A 323 7.03 -19.62 -8.70
N VAL A 324 5.97 -19.67 -7.89
CA VAL A 324 5.97 -19.05 -6.54
C VAL A 324 6.96 -19.78 -5.62
N CYS A 325 7.06 -21.12 -5.71
CA CYS A 325 8.09 -21.87 -5.00
C CYS A 325 9.50 -21.44 -5.42
N GLU A 326 9.74 -21.23 -6.72
CA GLU A 326 11.03 -20.72 -7.21
C GLU A 326 11.33 -19.31 -6.71
N MET A 327 10.34 -18.43 -6.67
CA MET A 327 10.48 -17.09 -6.09
C MET A 327 10.81 -17.15 -4.61
N ALA A 328 10.13 -18.01 -3.84
CA ALA A 328 10.38 -18.18 -2.42
C ALA A 328 11.80 -18.68 -2.13
N LYS A 329 12.35 -19.57 -2.97
CA LYS A 329 13.73 -20.08 -2.88
C LYS A 329 14.81 -19.01 -3.05
N THR A 330 14.46 -17.82 -3.55
CA THR A 330 15.42 -16.69 -3.58
C THR A 330 15.78 -16.20 -2.18
N ALA A 331 14.94 -16.45 -1.16
CA ALA A 331 15.17 -16.05 0.24
C ALA A 331 15.52 -14.56 0.42
N ARG A 332 15.01 -13.68 -0.46
CA ARG A 332 15.34 -12.25 -0.47
C ARG A 332 14.13 -11.32 -0.57
N LEU A 333 12.95 -11.90 -0.79
CA LEU A 333 11.71 -11.15 -0.85
C LEU A 333 11.27 -10.76 0.56
N HIS A 334 11.00 -9.47 0.73
CA HIS A 334 10.35 -8.89 1.91
C HIS A 334 8.85 -8.72 1.69
N VAL A 335 8.43 -8.50 0.43
CA VAL A 335 7.02 -8.39 0.05
C VAL A 335 6.76 -9.25 -1.17
N LEU A 336 5.74 -10.11 -1.07
CA LEU A 336 5.29 -10.97 -2.16
C LEU A 336 3.76 -10.95 -2.26
N ASP A 337 3.25 -10.49 -3.40
CA ASP A 337 1.82 -10.49 -3.72
C ASP A 337 1.52 -11.38 -4.93
N VAL A 338 0.88 -12.52 -4.64
CA VAL A 338 0.56 -13.62 -5.56
C VAL A 338 -0.89 -14.09 -5.41
N GLY A 339 -1.80 -13.24 -4.92
CA GLY A 339 -3.16 -13.60 -4.50
C GLY A 339 -4.18 -14.01 -5.58
N ASN A 340 -3.75 -14.51 -6.75
CA ASN A 340 -4.65 -15.08 -7.77
C ASN A 340 -3.88 -16.12 -8.59
N LEU A 341 -3.58 -17.28 -8.01
CA LEU A 341 -2.85 -18.32 -8.73
C LEU A 341 -3.79 -19.11 -9.65
N LYS A 342 -3.26 -19.51 -10.81
CA LYS A 342 -3.95 -20.45 -11.68
C LYS A 342 -4.15 -21.76 -10.95
N LYS A 343 -5.41 -22.14 -10.78
CA LYS A 343 -5.80 -23.49 -10.38
C LYS A 343 -5.59 -24.39 -11.60
N GLU A 344 -4.55 -25.21 -11.57
CA GLU A 344 -4.38 -26.27 -12.56
C GLU A 344 -5.49 -27.31 -12.33
N TYR A 345 -6.56 -27.23 -13.11
CA TYR A 345 -7.49 -28.33 -13.22
C TYR A 345 -6.77 -29.42 -14.03
N PRO A 346 -6.65 -30.66 -13.52
CA PRO A 346 -6.15 -31.75 -14.34
C PRO A 346 -7.06 -31.83 -15.58
N ALA A 347 -6.48 -31.78 -16.77
CA ALA A 347 -7.21 -32.00 -18.01
C ALA A 347 -8.00 -33.30 -17.85
N GLU A 348 -9.30 -33.29 -18.17
CA GLU A 348 -10.11 -34.51 -18.08
C GLU A 348 -9.41 -35.62 -18.86
N PRO A 349 -9.13 -36.77 -18.22
CA PRO A 349 -8.42 -37.84 -18.89
C PRO A 349 -9.36 -38.45 -19.93
N MET A 350 -9.18 -38.06 -21.19
CA MET A 350 -9.71 -38.81 -22.32
C MET A 350 -8.96 -40.15 -22.35
N TYR A 351 -9.51 -41.15 -21.66
CA TYR A 351 -9.07 -42.54 -21.61
C TYR A 351 -7.57 -42.77 -21.34
N ARG A 352 -7.13 -42.63 -20.07
CA ARG A 352 -6.07 -43.50 -19.55
C ARG A 352 -6.10 -43.61 -18.03
N SER A 353 -6.18 -44.85 -17.56
CA SER A 353 -6.23 -45.27 -16.16
C SER A 353 -4.85 -45.16 -15.51
N GLU A 354 -4.41 -43.95 -15.13
CA GLU A 354 -3.30 -43.74 -14.21
C GLU A 354 -3.72 -42.72 -13.13
N PRO A 355 -3.32 -42.90 -11.86
CA PRO A 355 -3.73 -42.01 -10.77
C PRO A 355 -3.19 -40.60 -11.02
N VAL A 356 -4.11 -39.64 -11.09
CA VAL A 356 -3.84 -38.20 -11.25
C VAL A 356 -2.91 -37.74 -10.12
N HIS A 357 -1.64 -37.49 -10.44
CA HIS A 357 -0.70 -36.87 -9.52
C HIS A 357 -1.20 -35.45 -9.21
N GLN A 358 -1.48 -35.19 -7.93
CA GLN A 358 -1.64 -33.82 -7.42
C GLN A 358 -0.42 -33.00 -7.83
N THR A 359 -0.65 -31.76 -8.28
CA THR A 359 0.42 -30.88 -8.75
C THR A 359 1.39 -30.62 -7.58
N PRO A 360 2.66 -31.06 -7.68
CA PRO A 360 3.57 -31.09 -6.53
C PRO A 360 3.84 -29.70 -5.95
N GLY A 361 3.82 -28.65 -6.78
CA GLY A 361 4.05 -27.26 -6.35
C GLY A 361 3.09 -26.75 -5.30
N LEU A 362 1.79 -27.05 -5.42
CA LEU A 362 0.78 -26.54 -4.50
C LEU A 362 0.94 -27.16 -3.10
N ALA A 363 1.26 -28.45 -3.04
CA ALA A 363 1.51 -29.16 -1.79
C ALA A 363 2.84 -28.75 -1.13
N LEU A 364 3.86 -28.41 -1.94
CA LEU A 364 5.19 -28.05 -1.45
C LEU A 364 5.31 -26.59 -1.03
N LEU A 365 4.47 -25.69 -1.54
CA LEU A 365 4.60 -24.26 -1.32
C LEU A 365 4.66 -23.85 0.16
N PRO A 366 3.80 -24.36 1.06
CA PRO A 366 3.91 -24.04 2.49
C PRO A 366 5.30 -24.38 3.03
N SER A 367 5.77 -25.60 2.82
CA SER A 367 7.09 -26.04 3.27
C SER A 367 8.24 -25.20 2.70
N VAL A 368 8.14 -24.79 1.43
CA VAL A 368 9.14 -23.93 0.77
C VAL A 368 9.13 -22.53 1.37
N LEU A 369 7.96 -21.92 1.57
CA LEU A 369 7.85 -20.60 2.21
C LEU A 369 8.43 -20.61 3.63
N LEU A 370 8.14 -21.65 4.40
CA LEU A 370 8.69 -21.80 5.75
C LEU A 370 10.21 -22.03 5.75
N THR A 371 10.75 -22.70 4.74
CA THR A 371 12.20 -22.99 4.67
C THR A 371 13.00 -21.77 4.24
N TYR A 372 12.54 -21.05 3.21
CA TYR A 372 13.34 -20.04 2.54
C TYR A 372 12.91 -18.60 2.83
N ALA A 373 11.65 -18.37 3.20
CA ALA A 373 11.08 -17.03 3.27
C ALA A 373 10.63 -16.61 4.68
N ALA A 374 10.77 -17.51 5.67
CA ALA A 374 10.32 -17.33 7.04
C ALA A 374 10.91 -16.14 7.80
N THR A 375 12.14 -15.74 7.44
CA THR A 375 12.88 -14.67 8.12
C THR A 375 12.97 -13.38 7.31
N THR A 376 12.58 -13.41 6.03
CA THR A 376 12.67 -12.26 5.13
C THR A 376 11.31 -11.67 4.81
N LEU A 377 10.27 -12.49 4.60
CA LEU A 377 8.95 -11.97 4.24
C LEU A 377 8.33 -11.21 5.41
N THR A 378 7.93 -9.97 5.12
CA THR A 378 7.20 -9.06 6.01
C THR A 378 5.74 -8.90 5.57
N LEU A 379 5.46 -8.95 4.27
CA LEU A 379 4.11 -8.96 3.72
C LEU A 379 3.93 -10.13 2.75
N LEU A 380 2.84 -10.88 2.93
CA LEU A 380 2.41 -11.93 2.02
C LEU A 380 0.94 -11.74 1.65
N ARG A 381 0.64 -11.62 0.36
CA ARG A 381 -0.73 -11.67 -0.18
C ARG A 381 -0.90 -12.94 -1.01
N ILE A 382 -1.80 -13.82 -0.58
CA ILE A 382 -1.95 -15.18 -1.10
C ILE A 382 -3.39 -15.68 -0.94
N ASP A 383 -3.78 -16.63 -1.79
CA ASP A 383 -5.10 -17.27 -1.74
C ASP A 383 -5.38 -17.91 -0.38
N TYR A 384 -6.59 -17.67 0.15
CA TYR A 384 -7.04 -18.18 1.45
C TYR A 384 -6.75 -19.69 1.64
N ASN A 385 -7.11 -20.51 0.64
CA ASN A 385 -6.93 -21.97 0.73
C ASN A 385 -5.47 -22.36 0.98
N MET A 386 -4.53 -21.61 0.40
CA MET A 386 -3.11 -21.86 0.52
C MET A 386 -2.57 -21.34 1.84
N ALA A 387 -3.04 -20.17 2.30
CA ALA A 387 -2.68 -19.66 3.62
C ALA A 387 -3.08 -20.60 4.75
N MET A 388 -4.23 -21.25 4.65
CA MET A 388 -4.68 -22.20 5.67
C MET A 388 -3.79 -23.46 5.74
N MET A 389 -3.07 -23.81 4.67
CA MET A 389 -2.04 -24.86 4.69
C MET A 389 -0.72 -24.40 5.34
N ILE A 390 -0.47 -23.08 5.40
CA ILE A 390 0.69 -22.46 6.07
C ILE A 390 0.44 -22.33 7.59
N SER A 391 -0.77 -22.66 8.05
CA SER A 391 -1.16 -22.63 9.47
C SER A 391 -0.21 -23.47 10.34
N PRO A 392 0.17 -22.99 11.54
CA PRO A 392 1.05 -23.74 12.44
C PRO A 392 0.41 -25.08 12.81
N GLN A 393 1.06 -26.17 12.41
CA GLN A 393 0.63 -27.51 12.79
C GLN A 393 1.00 -27.76 14.25
N PRO A 394 0.14 -28.40 15.06
CA PRO A 394 0.53 -28.87 16.37
C PRO A 394 1.63 -29.92 16.20
N ILE A 395 2.81 -29.68 16.79
CA ILE A 395 3.88 -30.68 16.82
C ILE A 395 3.36 -31.87 17.64
N ALA A 396 3.21 -33.03 17.01
CA ALA A 396 2.86 -34.26 17.69
C ALA A 396 3.89 -34.54 18.80
N GLY A 397 3.48 -34.39 20.06
CA GLY A 397 4.30 -34.70 21.24
C GLY A 397 4.74 -33.53 22.11
N SER A 398 4.42 -32.27 21.78
CA SER A 398 4.67 -31.10 22.65
C SER A 398 3.40 -30.28 22.82
N ALA A 399 2.84 -30.27 24.03
CA ALA A 399 1.62 -29.52 24.34
C ALA A 399 1.78 -27.98 24.31
N HIS A 400 2.99 -27.47 24.04
CA HIS A 400 3.34 -26.07 24.28
C HIS A 400 4.16 -25.35 23.19
N THR A 401 4.33 -25.92 21.99
CA THR A 401 5.12 -25.23 20.93
C THR A 401 4.52 -25.41 19.54
N SER A 402 3.56 -24.56 19.18
CA SER A 402 3.11 -24.38 17.80
C SER A 402 3.83 -23.17 17.19
N LYS A 403 5.11 -23.33 16.80
CA LYS A 403 5.88 -22.19 16.29
C LYS A 403 5.24 -21.66 15.01
N PHE A 404 4.77 -20.42 15.02
CA PHE A 404 4.32 -19.77 13.79
C PHE A 404 5.54 -19.61 12.89
N ALA A 405 5.52 -20.30 11.75
CA ALA A 405 6.75 -20.59 11.03
C ALA A 405 7.23 -19.43 10.13
N LEU A 406 6.47 -18.34 9.99
CA LEU A 406 6.88 -17.09 9.34
C LEU A 406 7.15 -15.99 10.39
N ALA A 407 8.30 -16.06 11.06
CA ALA A 407 8.62 -15.21 12.22
C ALA A 407 8.69 -13.71 11.90
N SER A 408 9.06 -13.33 10.68
CA SER A 408 9.18 -11.92 10.25
C SER A 408 7.91 -11.33 9.63
N LEU A 409 6.86 -12.14 9.41
CA LEU A 409 5.66 -11.71 8.71
C LEU A 409 4.86 -10.75 9.58
N LYS A 410 4.63 -9.53 9.10
CA LYS A 410 3.85 -8.47 9.76
C LYS A 410 2.42 -8.41 9.25
N THR A 411 2.25 -8.55 7.93
CA THR A 411 0.95 -8.44 7.26
C THR A 411 0.67 -9.68 6.42
N LEU A 412 -0.46 -10.32 6.67
CA LEU A 412 -0.99 -11.42 5.86
C LEU A 412 -2.29 -10.98 5.19
N ILE A 413 -2.34 -11.01 3.86
CA ILE A 413 -3.54 -10.70 3.08
C ILE A 413 -4.07 -11.99 2.45
N LEU A 414 -5.30 -12.33 2.78
CA LEU A 414 -6.01 -13.52 2.30
C LEU A 414 -6.96 -13.13 1.17
N THR A 415 -6.66 -13.59 -0.04
CA THR A 415 -7.49 -13.36 -1.22
C THR A 415 -8.59 -14.42 -1.37
N ASP A 416 -9.65 -14.05 -2.09
CA ASP A 416 -10.79 -14.91 -2.42
C ASP A 416 -11.51 -15.53 -1.20
N VAL A 417 -11.67 -14.75 -0.12
CA VAL A 417 -12.46 -15.18 1.04
C VAL A 417 -13.95 -15.08 0.68
N PRO A 418 -14.72 -16.18 0.71
CA PRO A 418 -16.12 -16.12 0.33
C PRO A 418 -16.96 -15.40 1.39
N TYR A 419 -17.76 -14.42 0.96
CA TYR A 419 -18.68 -13.68 1.82
C TYR A 419 -19.64 -14.60 2.59
N SER A 420 -20.27 -15.53 1.85
CA SER A 420 -21.13 -16.55 2.45
C SER A 420 -20.80 -17.92 1.91
N SER A 421 -20.70 -18.87 2.84
CA SER A 421 -20.43 -20.27 2.58
C SER A 421 -21.66 -21.11 2.92
N THR A 422 -21.83 -22.23 2.24
CA THR A 422 -22.81 -23.25 2.63
C THR A 422 -22.40 -24.00 3.89
N ASN A 423 -21.14 -23.84 4.31
CA ASN A 423 -20.53 -24.52 5.45
C ASN A 423 -19.73 -23.55 6.32
N GLU A 424 -19.88 -23.67 7.64
CA GLU A 424 -19.15 -22.88 8.65
C GLU A 424 -17.63 -23.15 8.66
N ASP A 425 -17.17 -24.22 8.02
CA ASP A 425 -15.76 -24.64 8.00
C ASP A 425 -14.78 -23.51 7.61
N ILE A 426 -15.16 -22.62 6.69
CA ILE A 426 -14.30 -21.50 6.27
C ILE A 426 -14.15 -20.48 7.40
N ALA A 427 -15.27 -20.12 8.06
CA ALA A 427 -15.24 -19.23 9.20
C ALA A 427 -14.47 -19.87 10.36
N HIS A 428 -14.69 -21.15 10.63
CA HIS A 428 -13.98 -21.90 11.66
C HIS A 428 -12.48 -22.02 11.38
N SER A 429 -12.07 -22.20 10.13
CA SER A 429 -10.65 -22.24 9.75
C SER A 429 -9.96 -20.89 10.01
N ILE A 430 -10.61 -19.78 9.64
CA ILE A 430 -10.10 -18.42 9.92
C ILE A 430 -10.06 -18.15 11.44
N ILE A 431 -11.12 -18.53 12.17
CA ILE A 431 -11.18 -18.39 13.63
C ILE A 431 -10.07 -19.22 14.29
N ASN A 432 -9.87 -20.47 13.86
CA ASN A 432 -8.82 -21.33 14.37
C ASN A 432 -7.43 -20.75 14.09
N PHE A 433 -7.22 -20.19 12.90
CA PHE A 433 -5.99 -19.48 12.57
C PHE A 433 -5.75 -18.27 13.50
N ILE A 434 -6.78 -17.46 13.78
CA ILE A 434 -6.70 -16.34 14.73
C ILE A 434 -6.39 -16.84 16.15
N CYS A 435 -7.01 -17.95 16.58
CA CYS A 435 -6.72 -18.58 17.87
C CYS A 435 -5.26 -19.04 17.98
N LEU A 436 -4.70 -19.62 16.91
CA LEU A 436 -3.30 -20.02 16.85
C LEU A 436 -2.38 -18.79 16.92
N CYS A 437 -2.72 -17.69 16.23
CA CYS A 437 -1.99 -16.42 16.34
C CYS A 437 -2.04 -15.86 17.77
N ALA A 438 -3.19 -15.95 18.44
CA ALA A 438 -3.34 -15.54 19.83
C ALA A 438 -2.43 -16.36 20.77
N ALA A 439 -2.42 -17.69 20.62
CA ALA A 439 -1.59 -18.59 21.43
C ALA A 439 -0.08 -18.34 21.22
N GLU A 440 0.33 -18.09 19.97
CA GLU A 440 1.73 -17.78 19.66
C GLU A 440 2.15 -16.41 20.19
N SER A 441 1.30 -15.38 20.04
CA SER A 441 1.56 -14.04 20.59
C SER A 441 1.75 -14.09 22.11
N GLN A 442 0.91 -14.85 22.81
CA GLN A 442 1.03 -15.07 24.26
C GLN A 442 2.32 -15.81 24.63
N SER A 443 2.69 -16.84 23.86
CA SER A 443 3.93 -17.60 24.06
C SER A 443 5.16 -16.72 23.86
N ALA A 444 5.17 -15.90 22.79
CA ALA A 444 6.22 -14.94 22.50
C ALA A 444 6.36 -13.89 23.60
N TRP A 445 5.25 -13.40 24.16
CA TRP A 445 5.24 -12.47 25.28
C TRP A 445 5.79 -13.12 26.55
N ALA A 446 5.34 -14.33 26.91
CA ALA A 446 5.79 -15.04 28.11
C ALA A 446 7.30 -15.35 28.05
N GLN A 447 7.81 -15.75 26.89
CA GLN A 447 9.23 -15.94 26.65
C GLN A 447 10.01 -14.63 26.76
N ALA A 448 9.56 -13.56 26.07
CA ALA A 448 10.20 -12.26 26.15
C ALA A 448 10.23 -11.69 27.57
N PHE A 449 9.17 -11.93 28.36
CA PHE A 449 9.10 -11.53 29.75
C PHE A 449 10.06 -12.34 30.63
N SER A 450 10.18 -13.65 30.39
CA SER A 450 11.12 -14.53 31.11
C SER A 450 12.58 -14.21 30.77
N ASP A 451 12.88 -13.91 29.51
CA ASP A 451 14.21 -13.57 29.03
C ASP A 451 14.66 -12.16 29.45
N TYR A 452 13.72 -11.31 29.87
CA TYR A 452 14.00 -9.94 30.29
C TYR A 452 14.59 -9.91 31.71
N ALA A 453 15.92 -10.03 31.81
CA ALA A 453 16.65 -9.83 33.05
C ALA A 453 16.83 -8.32 33.36
N LEU A 454 16.25 -7.86 34.47
CA LEU A 454 16.43 -6.49 34.95
C LEU A 454 17.80 -6.32 35.64
N PRO A 455 18.55 -5.23 35.39
CA PRO A 455 19.54 -4.74 36.34
C PRO A 455 18.85 -4.34 37.65
N PRO A 456 19.45 -4.58 38.83
CA PRO A 456 18.81 -4.28 40.10
C PRO A 456 18.52 -2.77 40.21
N GLY A 457 17.24 -2.42 40.44
CA GLY A 457 16.80 -1.05 40.77
C GLY A 457 15.84 -0.35 39.79
N ARG A 458 15.51 -0.92 38.63
CA ARG A 458 14.49 -0.34 37.73
C ARG A 458 13.31 -1.30 37.55
N ARG A 459 12.10 -0.88 37.92
CA ARG A 459 10.87 -1.63 37.60
C ARG A 459 10.51 -1.41 36.12
N GLY A 460 10.47 -2.53 35.37
CA GLY A 460 9.61 -2.79 34.21
C GLY A 460 9.63 -1.80 33.03
N ASN A 461 10.52 -2.00 32.05
CA ASN A 461 10.31 -1.42 30.72
C ASN A 461 9.40 -2.34 29.90
N ILE A 462 8.09 -2.28 30.14
CA ILE A 462 7.06 -3.04 29.40
C ILE A 462 7.20 -2.83 27.87
N ALA A 463 7.65 -1.65 27.43
CA ALA A 463 7.89 -1.37 26.02
C ALA A 463 9.04 -2.24 25.44
N ALA A 464 10.11 -2.46 26.20
CA ALA A 464 11.21 -3.33 25.78
C ALA A 464 10.78 -4.81 25.68
N VAL A 465 9.99 -5.29 26.65
CA VAL A 465 9.42 -6.64 26.61
C VAL A 465 8.48 -6.81 25.42
N ARG A 466 7.61 -5.82 25.16
CA ARG A 466 6.74 -5.80 23.98
C ARG A 466 7.54 -5.82 22.67
N GLN A 467 8.63 -5.06 22.59
CA GLN A 467 9.50 -5.06 21.42
C GLN A 467 10.18 -6.43 21.23
N ALA A 468 10.68 -7.04 22.30
CA ALA A 468 11.27 -8.37 22.27
C ALA A 468 10.25 -9.48 21.92
N ALA A 469 8.99 -9.32 22.33
CA ALA A 469 7.89 -10.21 21.93
C ALA A 469 7.56 -10.06 20.43
N LYS A 470 7.48 -8.82 19.93
CA LYS A 470 7.26 -8.53 18.49
C LYS A 470 8.39 -9.02 17.58
N GLN A 471 9.62 -9.13 18.10
CA GLN A 471 10.73 -9.75 17.37
C GLN A 471 10.60 -11.28 17.28
N ARG A 472 9.85 -11.92 18.18
CA ARG A 472 9.59 -13.37 18.17
C ARG A 472 8.36 -13.72 17.34
N PHE A 473 7.30 -12.91 17.41
CA PHE A 473 6.09 -13.03 16.61
C PHE A 473 5.71 -11.66 16.04
N ALA A 474 6.00 -11.45 14.75
CA ALA A 474 5.88 -10.14 14.12
C ALA A 474 4.49 -9.83 13.53
N LEU A 475 3.59 -10.81 13.45
CA LEU A 475 2.29 -10.63 12.80
C LEU A 475 1.46 -9.62 13.58
N THR A 476 1.01 -8.58 12.88
CA THR A 476 0.20 -7.49 13.47
C THR A 476 -1.08 -7.22 12.68
N ARG A 477 -1.15 -7.66 11.42
CA ARG A 477 -2.28 -7.39 10.54
C ARG A 477 -2.65 -8.62 9.70
N ILE A 478 -3.94 -8.95 9.71
CA ILE A 478 -4.58 -9.89 8.77
C ILE A 478 -5.61 -9.10 7.97
N VAL A 479 -5.57 -9.20 6.65
CA VAL A 479 -6.56 -8.59 5.76
C VAL A 479 -7.33 -9.70 5.05
N LEU A 480 -8.66 -9.66 5.12
CA LEU A 480 -9.56 -10.60 4.46
C LEU A 480 -10.17 -9.91 3.24
N GLU A 481 -9.78 -10.31 2.03
CA GLU A 481 -10.39 -9.81 0.79
C GLU A 481 -11.59 -10.66 0.41
N VAL A 482 -12.77 -10.06 0.43
CA VAL A 482 -14.04 -10.76 0.33
C VAL A 482 -14.60 -10.69 -1.08
N THR A 483 -14.89 -11.85 -1.67
CA THR A 483 -15.57 -11.95 -2.97
C THR A 483 -17.06 -11.64 -2.81
N SER A 484 -17.56 -10.60 -3.50
CA SER A 484 -18.99 -10.25 -3.44
C SER A 484 -19.83 -11.15 -4.35
N LYS A 485 -21.04 -11.53 -3.90
CA LYS A 485 -22.04 -12.24 -4.71
C LYS A 485 -22.92 -11.22 -5.45
N LEU A 486 -22.51 -10.77 -6.63
CA LEU A 486 -23.41 -10.18 -7.63
C LEU A 486 -22.84 -10.50 -9.00
N GLY A 487 -23.29 -11.62 -9.57
CA GLY A 487 -22.78 -12.11 -10.83
C GLY A 487 -23.61 -13.25 -11.40
N ILE A 488 -24.95 -13.19 -11.29
CA ILE A 488 -25.85 -14.03 -12.09
C ILE A 488 -27.12 -13.23 -12.46
N GLY A 489 -27.08 -12.58 -13.64
CA GLY A 489 -28.21 -12.41 -14.57
C GLY A 489 -29.30 -11.36 -14.27
N GLY A 490 -29.46 -10.39 -15.19
CA GLY A 490 -30.76 -9.76 -15.47
C GLY A 490 -30.76 -8.23 -15.58
N SER A 491 -30.95 -7.73 -16.80
CA SER A 491 -31.16 -6.32 -17.18
C SER A 491 -32.21 -5.59 -16.33
N THR A 492 -31.89 -4.39 -15.85
CA THR A 492 -32.54 -3.12 -16.26
C THR A 492 -31.91 -1.95 -15.51
N ALA A 493 -31.35 -1.01 -16.27
CA ALA A 493 -30.89 0.26 -15.76
C ALA A 493 -32.08 1.05 -15.17
N LYS A 494 -31.98 1.43 -13.90
CA LYS A 494 -32.68 2.58 -13.35
C LYS A 494 -31.75 3.32 -12.38
N ASP A 495 -31.72 4.62 -12.63
CA ASP A 495 -30.95 5.66 -11.99
C ASP A 495 -30.97 5.61 -10.46
N PHE A 496 -29.79 5.63 -9.85
CA PHE A 496 -29.59 6.19 -8.52
C PHE A 496 -28.30 7.01 -8.50
N ASN A 497 -28.47 8.33 -8.55
CA ASN A 497 -27.49 9.27 -8.04
C ASN A 497 -27.44 9.10 -6.53
N ALA A 498 -26.31 8.61 -6.01
CA ALA A 498 -25.93 8.77 -4.63
C ALA A 498 -24.42 9.01 -4.60
N GLU A 499 -24.06 10.29 -4.44
CA GLU A 499 -22.84 10.66 -3.73
C GLU A 499 -22.93 10.09 -2.30
N ASP A 500 -21.75 9.83 -1.72
CA ASP A 500 -21.48 9.43 -0.33
C ASP A 500 -21.38 7.94 0.04
N GLY A 501 -20.20 7.60 0.58
CA GLY A 501 -20.02 6.58 1.62
C GLY A 501 -19.71 5.16 1.16
N GLU A 502 -18.49 4.88 0.68
CA GLU A 502 -17.96 3.50 0.69
C GLU A 502 -17.98 2.97 2.13
N THR A 503 -18.82 1.97 2.40
CA THR A 503 -18.89 1.27 3.69
C THR A 503 -17.63 0.44 3.91
N MET A 504 -16.56 1.09 4.35
CA MET A 504 -15.38 0.47 4.95
C MET A 504 -15.69 0.10 6.39
N LEU A 505 -16.05 -1.16 6.65
CA LEU A 505 -16.13 -1.68 8.02
C LEU A 505 -14.70 -1.98 8.50
N SER A 506 -14.02 -0.94 8.97
CA SER A 506 -12.78 -1.09 9.72
C SER A 506 -13.11 -1.29 11.19
N MET A 507 -12.64 -2.40 11.78
CA MET A 507 -12.62 -2.57 13.23
C MET A 507 -11.34 -1.95 13.78
N THR A 508 -11.24 -0.62 13.69
CA THR A 508 -10.15 0.12 14.33
C THR A 508 -10.39 0.15 15.83
N GLU A 509 -9.36 -0.17 16.62
CA GLU A 509 -9.32 -0.11 18.10
C GLU A 509 -9.35 1.34 18.65
N ASP A 510 -9.99 2.25 17.93
CA ASP A 510 -10.07 3.68 18.20
C ASP A 510 -11.42 3.98 18.85
N ARG A 511 -11.40 4.18 20.17
CA ARG A 511 -12.58 4.41 21.01
C ARG A 511 -13.41 5.60 20.54
N ASP A 512 -12.78 6.64 19.99
CA ASP A 512 -13.45 7.86 19.54
C ASP A 512 -14.11 7.65 18.17
N SER A 513 -13.49 6.84 17.31
CA SER A 513 -14.07 6.43 16.04
C SER A 513 -15.30 5.54 16.25
N GLU A 514 -15.22 4.56 17.15
CA GLU A 514 -16.35 3.68 17.50
C GLU A 514 -17.50 4.46 18.18
N ALA A 515 -17.20 5.45 19.03
CA ALA A 515 -18.21 6.32 19.64
C ALA A 515 -18.90 7.22 18.61
N PHE A 516 -18.15 7.75 17.64
CA PHE A 516 -18.70 8.53 16.51
C PHE A 516 -19.64 7.67 15.64
N TRP A 517 -19.23 6.44 15.30
CA TRP A 517 -20.08 5.51 14.54
C TRP A 517 -21.30 5.04 15.34
N ALA A 518 -21.15 4.77 16.64
CA ALA A 518 -22.27 4.39 17.51
C ALA A 518 -23.30 5.53 17.67
N ALA A 519 -22.83 6.78 17.73
CA ALA A 519 -23.70 7.95 17.72
C ALA A 519 -24.46 8.09 16.38
N SER A 520 -23.81 7.77 15.24
CA SER A 520 -24.46 7.81 13.93
C SER A 520 -25.55 6.74 13.75
N ASN A 521 -25.40 5.55 14.34
CA ASN A 521 -26.42 4.48 14.29
C ASN A 521 -27.67 4.80 15.13
N ALA A 522 -27.58 5.69 16.12
CA ALA A 522 -28.71 6.10 16.94
C ALA A 522 -29.60 7.17 16.26
N ASP A 523 -29.14 7.79 15.17
CA ASP A 523 -29.82 8.94 14.54
C ASP A 523 -30.68 8.54 13.32
N PHE A 524 -30.67 7.27 12.90
CA PHE A 524 -31.45 6.76 11.77
C PHE A 524 -32.80 6.12 12.18
N SER A 525 -33.35 6.46 13.34
CA SER A 525 -34.76 6.13 13.67
C SER A 525 -35.76 7.19 13.17
N PHE A 526 -35.33 8.10 12.29
CA PHE A 526 -36.12 9.27 11.87
C PHE A 526 -36.96 9.06 10.58
N PHE A 527 -36.69 8.01 9.78
CA PHE A 527 -37.38 7.79 8.50
C PHE A 527 -38.35 6.61 8.45
N ASP A 528 -38.64 5.95 9.57
CA ASP A 528 -39.65 4.89 9.62
C ASP A 528 -40.89 5.36 10.37
N LYS A 529 -41.56 6.36 9.78
CA LYS A 529 -42.94 6.74 10.10
C LYS A 529 -43.64 7.07 8.80
N ASP A 530 -44.11 6.04 8.12
CA ASP A 530 -45.19 6.21 7.17
C ASP A 530 -46.54 6.04 7.88
N ASP A 531 -47.31 7.10 7.71
CA ASP A 531 -48.61 7.43 8.28
C ASP A 531 -49.69 6.37 8.06
N GLY A 532 -50.59 6.29 9.05
CA GLY A 532 -51.61 5.27 9.14
C GLY A 532 -52.86 5.47 8.27
N SER A 533 -53.58 4.36 8.10
CA SER A 533 -55.04 4.38 8.04
C SER A 533 -55.62 3.13 8.70
N LEU A 534 -56.69 3.35 9.47
CA LEU A 534 -57.39 2.43 10.36
C LEU A 534 -58.30 1.49 9.56
N SER A 535 -58.41 0.22 9.96
CA SER A 535 -59.69 -0.39 10.42
C SER A 535 -59.54 -1.85 10.89
N CYS A 536 -60.35 -2.15 11.90
CA CYS A 536 -60.59 -3.38 12.62
C CYS A 536 -61.44 -4.41 11.84
N ASP A 537 -61.13 -5.71 11.95
CA ASP A 537 -62.06 -6.75 12.47
C ASP A 537 -61.45 -8.17 12.45
N GLY A 538 -62.04 -9.05 13.27
CA GLY A 538 -61.51 -10.35 13.74
C GLY A 538 -61.48 -11.56 12.77
N PRO A 539 -61.37 -12.79 13.32
CA PRO A 539 -60.55 -13.86 12.74
C PRO A 539 -61.31 -14.81 11.82
N ALA A 540 -60.68 -15.25 10.73
CA ALA A 540 -61.13 -16.42 9.98
C ALA A 540 -59.96 -17.19 9.36
N ARG A 541 -59.97 -18.50 9.62
CA ARG A 541 -59.13 -19.52 9.01
C ARG A 541 -59.33 -19.54 7.48
N SER A 542 -58.25 -19.59 6.72
CA SER A 542 -58.20 -20.41 5.51
C SER A 542 -56.75 -20.78 5.17
N SER A 543 -56.54 -22.08 5.08
CA SER A 543 -55.37 -22.74 4.53
C SER A 543 -55.27 -22.48 3.03
N VAL A 544 -54.17 -21.90 2.56
CA VAL A 544 -53.73 -22.04 1.17
C VAL A 544 -52.23 -22.29 1.14
N SER A 545 -51.91 -23.50 0.68
CA SER A 545 -50.62 -23.97 0.21
C SER A 545 -50.00 -22.99 -0.79
N GLY A 546 -48.84 -22.44 -0.43
CA GLY A 546 -47.97 -21.69 -1.34
C GLY A 546 -46.54 -22.10 -1.05
N GLY A 547 -45.99 -22.98 -1.89
CA GLY A 547 -44.61 -23.44 -1.81
C GLY A 547 -43.64 -22.28 -1.98
N GLY A 548 -43.19 -21.72 -0.86
CA GLY A 548 -42.01 -20.85 -0.81
C GLY A 548 -40.77 -21.72 -0.73
N THR A 549 -40.07 -21.86 -1.84
CA THR A 549 -38.72 -22.41 -1.93
C THR A 549 -37.85 -21.72 -0.88
N ARG A 550 -37.47 -22.44 0.19
CA ARG A 550 -36.44 -22.01 1.15
C ARG A 550 -35.19 -21.68 0.36
N MET A 551 -34.90 -20.39 0.15
CA MET A 551 -33.55 -19.99 -0.23
C MET A 551 -32.61 -20.48 0.87
N ALA A 552 -31.63 -21.30 0.50
CA ALA A 552 -30.71 -21.93 1.43
C ALA A 552 -30.03 -20.87 2.32
N SER A 553 -30.11 -21.06 3.63
CA SER A 553 -29.44 -20.27 4.66
C SER A 553 -27.92 -20.46 4.55
N GLY A 554 -27.26 -19.63 3.75
CA GLY A 554 -25.79 -19.58 3.76
C GLY A 554 -25.29 -18.88 5.02
N PHE A 555 -24.21 -19.38 5.61
CA PHE A 555 -23.55 -18.73 6.74
C PHE A 555 -22.74 -17.53 6.24
N ASP A 556 -22.89 -16.38 6.90
CA ASP A 556 -22.06 -15.21 6.66
C ASP A 556 -20.71 -15.40 7.36
N THR A 557 -19.68 -15.72 6.57
CA THR A 557 -18.33 -16.01 7.04
C THR A 557 -17.76 -14.84 7.85
N ILE A 558 -18.03 -13.61 7.39
CA ILE A 558 -17.48 -12.39 7.98
C ILE A 558 -18.21 -12.06 9.28
N ALA A 559 -19.53 -12.22 9.32
CA ALA A 559 -20.30 -12.03 10.54
C ALA A 559 -19.86 -12.98 11.66
N LEU A 560 -19.60 -14.26 11.34
CA LEU A 560 -19.11 -15.25 12.31
C LEU A 560 -17.72 -14.88 12.86
N VAL A 561 -16.78 -14.50 12.00
CA VAL A 561 -15.43 -14.06 12.42
C VAL A 561 -15.50 -12.78 13.27
N ALA A 562 -16.33 -11.81 12.87
CA ALA A 562 -16.52 -10.55 13.59
C ALA A 562 -17.16 -10.77 14.97
N ALA A 563 -18.19 -11.62 15.06
CA ALA A 563 -18.85 -11.99 16.32
C ALA A 563 -17.85 -12.65 17.29
N PHE A 564 -17.08 -13.63 16.81
CA PHE A 564 -16.04 -14.27 17.61
C PHE A 564 -15.03 -13.25 18.17
N ARG A 565 -14.52 -12.34 17.31
CA ARG A 565 -13.56 -11.32 17.73
C ARG A 565 -14.15 -10.36 18.76
N LYS A 566 -15.40 -9.92 18.58
CA LYS A 566 -16.11 -9.04 19.51
C LYS A 566 -16.26 -9.70 20.88
N ASP A 567 -16.68 -10.97 20.91
CA ASP A 567 -16.84 -11.74 22.14
C ASP A 567 -15.51 -11.91 22.90
N ARG A 568 -14.42 -12.21 22.18
CA ARG A 568 -13.08 -12.34 22.78
C ARG A 568 -12.56 -10.99 23.31
N LYS A 569 -12.80 -9.88 22.62
CA LYS A 569 -12.45 -8.52 23.08
C LYS A 569 -13.16 -8.18 24.39
N ILE A 570 -14.46 -8.42 24.46
CA ILE A 570 -15.25 -8.17 25.70
C ILE A 570 -14.74 -9.03 26.85
N ALA A 571 -14.40 -10.30 26.59
CA ALA A 571 -13.83 -11.18 27.62
C ALA A 571 -12.48 -10.67 28.14
N PHE A 572 -11.63 -10.15 27.25
CA PHE A 572 -10.35 -9.54 27.60
C PHE A 572 -10.51 -8.26 28.43
N GLU A 573 -11.38 -7.34 28.02
CA GLU A 573 -11.66 -6.11 28.76
C GLU A 573 -12.22 -6.40 30.16
N ARG A 574 -13.09 -7.41 30.31
CA ARG A 574 -13.59 -7.86 31.62
C ARG A 574 -12.48 -8.40 32.52
N GLN A 575 -11.55 -9.18 31.97
CA GLN A 575 -10.40 -9.67 32.73
C GLN A 575 -9.42 -8.55 33.09
N GLN A 576 -9.23 -7.58 32.21
CA GLN A 576 -8.41 -6.40 32.47
C GLN A 576 -8.99 -5.56 33.61
N ALA A 577 -10.31 -5.35 33.62
CA ALA A 577 -10.99 -4.60 34.66
C ALA A 577 -11.02 -5.33 36.02
N ALA A 578 -10.96 -6.67 36.02
CA ALA A 578 -10.93 -7.49 37.22
C ALA A 578 -9.52 -7.68 37.81
N SER A 579 -8.46 -7.45 37.03
CA SER A 579 -7.07 -7.62 37.48
C SER A 579 -6.56 -6.35 38.17
N PHE A 580 -6.25 -6.45 39.47
CA PHE A 580 -5.57 -5.40 40.23
C PHE A 580 -4.05 -5.38 40.03
N ASP A 581 -3.49 -6.44 39.41
CA ASP A 581 -2.04 -6.58 39.19
C ASP A 581 -1.63 -6.18 37.77
N ASN A 582 -0.44 -5.57 37.66
CA ASN A 582 0.23 -5.09 36.45
C ASN A 582 0.61 -6.18 35.40
N HIS A 583 0.06 -7.38 35.50
CA HIS A 583 0.26 -8.44 34.50
C HIS A 583 -0.74 -8.25 33.35
N SER A 584 -0.28 -8.37 32.10
CA SER A 584 -1.18 -8.29 30.95
C SER A 584 -2.21 -9.41 31.05
N PRO A 585 -3.52 -9.11 31.05
CA PRO A 585 -4.55 -10.14 31.06
C PRO A 585 -4.37 -11.03 29.84
N SER A 586 -4.49 -12.34 30.01
CA SER A 586 -4.40 -13.30 28.91
C SER A 586 -5.77 -13.95 28.72
N THR A 587 -6.39 -13.69 27.57
CA THR A 587 -7.67 -14.29 27.19
C THR A 587 -7.44 -15.26 26.04
N ALA A 588 -7.83 -16.52 26.23
CA ALA A 588 -7.74 -17.53 25.18
C ALA A 588 -8.53 -17.11 23.92
N GLY A 589 -7.86 -17.13 22.77
CA GLY A 589 -8.42 -16.76 21.47
C GLY A 589 -8.49 -15.25 21.18
N TYR A 590 -8.05 -14.38 22.12
CA TYR A 590 -7.90 -12.96 21.85
C TYR A 590 -6.51 -12.66 21.29
N TRP A 591 -6.46 -12.14 20.07
CA TRP A 591 -5.25 -11.63 19.42
C TRP A 591 -5.35 -10.11 19.29
N ASP A 592 -4.31 -9.41 19.74
CA ASP A 592 -4.17 -7.95 19.76
C ASP A 592 -3.81 -7.34 18.39
N GLY A 593 -3.71 -8.17 17.35
CA GLY A 593 -3.52 -7.73 15.97
C GLY A 593 -4.82 -7.34 15.27
N VAL A 594 -4.68 -6.54 14.22
CA VAL A 594 -5.79 -6.01 13.42
C VAL A 594 -6.27 -7.07 12.42
N VAL A 595 -7.57 -7.39 12.42
CA VAL A 595 -8.22 -8.08 11.29
C VAL A 595 -9.07 -7.07 10.54
N GLN A 596 -8.68 -6.80 9.31
CA GLN A 596 -9.37 -5.88 8.41
C GLN A 596 -10.13 -6.68 7.35
N VAL A 597 -11.35 -6.25 7.01
CA VAL A 597 -12.14 -6.84 5.94
C VAL A 597 -12.23 -5.84 4.79
N VAL A 598 -11.86 -6.29 3.59
CA VAL A 598 -11.98 -5.48 2.37
C VAL A 598 -12.94 -6.18 1.42
N ARG A 599 -14.02 -5.50 1.05
CA ARG A 599 -15.04 -6.06 0.14
C ARG A 599 -14.67 -5.69 -1.29
N ASN A 600 -14.49 -6.68 -2.15
CA ASN A 600 -14.43 -6.47 -3.60
C ASN A 600 -15.86 -6.23 -4.12
N ALA A 601 -16.47 -5.08 -3.78
CA ALA A 601 -17.56 -4.54 -4.59
C ALA A 601 -16.95 -4.03 -5.88
N GLU A 602 -17.50 -4.35 -7.06
CA GLU A 602 -17.03 -3.95 -8.40
C GLU A 602 -16.24 -2.65 -8.36
N VAL A 603 -14.93 -2.78 -8.19
CA VAL A 603 -14.15 -1.65 -7.73
C VAL A 603 -13.96 -0.79 -8.95
N HIS A 604 -14.56 0.40 -8.94
CA HIS A 604 -14.19 1.48 -9.83
C HIS A 604 -12.66 1.49 -9.83
N PRO A 605 -11.99 1.22 -10.97
CA PRO A 605 -10.57 0.92 -10.94
C PRO A 605 -9.79 2.07 -10.27
N ASP A 606 -10.38 3.27 -10.23
CA ASP A 606 -9.83 4.54 -9.74
C ASP A 606 -9.48 4.58 -8.26
N ARG A 607 -9.95 3.65 -7.42
CA ARG A 607 -9.58 3.60 -6.00
C ARG A 607 -9.34 2.18 -5.50
N MET A 608 -8.85 1.30 -6.39
CA MET A 608 -8.61 -0.10 -6.06
C MET A 608 -7.36 -0.31 -5.19
N ASN A 609 -7.64 -0.02 -3.93
CA ASN A 609 -7.06 -0.40 -2.66
C ASN A 609 -5.72 0.21 -2.24
N ASP A 610 -5.89 1.16 -1.31
CA ASP A 610 -5.03 1.59 -0.20
C ASP A 610 -4.45 0.40 0.65
N TYR A 611 -4.23 -0.80 0.08
CA TYR A 611 -3.62 -1.95 0.77
C TYR A 611 -2.18 -1.66 1.19
N TYR A 612 -1.46 -0.94 0.33
CA TYR A 612 -0.03 -0.67 0.45
C TYR A 612 0.27 0.80 0.72
N SER A 613 -0.73 1.67 0.55
CA SER A 613 -0.62 3.07 0.97
C SER A 613 -1.20 3.15 2.36
N THR A 614 -0.35 3.22 3.38
CA THR A 614 -0.72 3.95 4.58
C THR A 614 -1.09 5.35 4.10
N ARG A 615 -2.38 5.63 3.88
CA ARG A 615 -2.79 7.01 3.71
C ARG A 615 -2.27 7.73 4.94
N PHE A 616 -1.31 8.61 4.71
CA PHE A 616 -1.09 9.79 5.53
C PHE A 616 -2.33 10.68 5.35
N VAL A 617 -3.50 10.18 5.76
CA VAL A 617 -4.47 11.06 6.40
C VAL A 617 -3.71 11.49 7.65
N GLN A 618 -3.47 12.78 7.70
CA GLN A 618 -2.99 13.52 8.83
C GLN A 618 -3.79 13.09 10.08
N LYS A 619 -3.42 11.98 10.73
CA LYS A 619 -3.65 11.80 12.16
C LYS A 619 -2.68 12.77 12.80
N ALA A 620 -3.09 14.05 12.82
CA ALA A 620 -2.68 14.95 13.86
C ALA A 620 -2.89 14.18 15.17
N GLY A 621 -1.83 14.07 15.95
CA GLY A 621 -1.85 13.29 17.17
C GLY A 621 -3.04 13.67 18.04
N PHE A 622 -3.80 12.66 18.42
CA PHE A 622 -4.43 12.58 19.72
C PHE A 622 -4.02 11.24 20.32
#